data_AF-A0A401FIU3-F1
#
_entry.id   AF-A0A401FIU3-F1
#
_cell.length_a   1.000
_cell.length_b   1.000
_cell.length_c   1.000
_cell.angle_alpha   90.00
_cell.angle_beta   90.00
_cell.angle_gamma   90.00
#
_symmetry.space_group_name_H-M   'P 1'
#
loop_
_entity.id
_entity.type
_entity.pdbx_description
1 polymer ?
#
loop_
_entity_poly.entity_id
_entity_poly.type
_entity_poly.pdbx_seq_one_letter_code
_entity_poly.pdbx_strand_id
1 'polypeptide(L)'
;MKLGQRLQEDRNQKSWTQERLAETLNISTQELSKWEASNGYPNIDQLIQISNLFELSLDTLIKDDSDLKSKIAIGKHQSKTTNAWGLCDPLAG
;
A
#
# COMPACT_ATOMS: atom_id res chain seq x y z
N MET A 1 12.03 -3.26 -6.76
CA MET A 1 11.73 -4.62 -6.27
C MET A 1 10.28 -4.59 -5.84
N LYS A 2 9.42 -5.52 -6.27
CA LYS A 2 8.01 -5.46 -5.83
C LYS A 2 7.88 -5.87 -4.36
N LEU A 3 6.93 -5.28 -3.63
CA LEU A 3 6.69 -5.61 -2.23
C LEU A 3 6.45 -7.12 -2.05
N GLY A 4 5.68 -7.73 -2.96
CA GLY A 4 5.40 -9.17 -2.95
C GLY A 4 6.65 -10.05 -3.03
N GLN A 5 7.61 -9.67 -3.88
CA GLN A 5 8.87 -10.39 -4.04
C GLN A 5 9.73 -10.28 -2.77
N ARG A 6 9.80 -9.08 -2.18
CA ARG A 6 10.48 -8.88 -0.90
C ARG A 6 9.91 -9.74 0.21
N LEU A 7 8.59 -9.75 0.32
CA LEU A 7 7.89 -10.54 1.33
C LEU A 7 8.21 -12.03 1.19
N GLN A 8 8.26 -12.53 -0.04
CA GLN A 8 8.63 -13.91 -0.34
C GLN A 8 10.11 -14.20 0.03
N GLU A 9 11.03 -13.29 -0.29
CA GLU A 9 12.44 -13.42 0.07
C GLU A 9 12.64 -13.45 1.59
N ASP A 10 12.06 -12.47 2.31
CA ASP A 10 12.19 -12.37 3.77
C ASP A 10 11.55 -13.59 4.46
N ARG A 11 10.44 -14.11 3.91
CA ARG A 11 9.81 -15.37 4.34
C ARG A 11 10.75 -16.56 4.15
N ASN A 12 11.37 -16.69 2.99
CA ASN A 12 12.28 -17.78 2.66
C ASN A 12 13.56 -17.72 3.51
N GLN A 13 14.08 -16.53 3.81
CA GLN A 13 15.22 -16.35 4.70
C GLN A 13 14.93 -16.85 6.12
N LYS A 14 13.69 -16.68 6.59
CA LYS A 14 13.23 -17.22 7.88
C LYS A 14 12.76 -18.68 7.80
N SER A 15 12.84 -19.32 6.62
CA SER A 15 12.34 -20.68 6.36
C SER A 15 10.86 -20.88 6.72
N TRP A 16 10.04 -19.86 6.50
CA TRP A 16 8.61 -19.89 6.82
C TRP A 16 7.76 -20.34 5.63
N THR A 17 6.70 -21.08 5.89
CA THR A 17 5.65 -21.37 4.89
C THR A 17 4.72 -20.18 4.73
N GLN A 18 3.92 -20.19 3.66
CA GLN A 18 2.88 -19.17 3.47
C GLN A 18 1.84 -19.23 4.59
N GLU A 19 1.46 -20.42 5.08
CA GLU A 19 0.60 -20.54 6.27
C GLU A 19 1.21 -19.82 7.47
N ARG A 20 2.49 -20.07 7.76
CA ARG A 20 3.13 -19.52 8.94
C ARG A 20 3.20 -17.99 8.92
N LEU A 21 3.53 -17.40 7.78
CA LEU A 21 3.57 -15.94 7.65
C LEU A 21 2.16 -15.34 7.70
N ALA A 22 1.18 -15.98 7.07
CA ALA A 22 -0.21 -15.52 7.08
C ALA A 22 -0.79 -15.55 8.51
N GLU A 23 -0.54 -16.60 9.27
CA GLU A 23 -0.90 -16.70 10.69
C GLU A 23 -0.25 -15.58 11.51
N THR A 24 1.04 -15.30 11.27
CA THR A 24 1.79 -14.28 12.01
C THR A 24 1.27 -12.88 11.73
N LEU A 25 0.83 -12.60 10.50
CA LEU A 25 0.23 -11.33 10.08
C LEU A 25 -1.30 -11.28 10.32
N ASN A 26 -1.89 -12.35 10.88
CA ASN A 26 -3.33 -12.49 11.08
C ASN A 26 -4.16 -12.22 9.81
N ILE A 27 -3.72 -12.79 8.68
CA ILE A 27 -4.38 -12.70 7.37
C ILE A 27 -4.66 -14.09 6.81
N SER A 28 -5.45 -14.16 5.74
CA SER A 28 -5.62 -15.42 5.02
C SER A 28 -4.39 -15.76 4.16
N THR A 29 -4.09 -17.05 4.02
CA THR A 29 -3.04 -17.55 3.12
C THR A 29 -3.27 -17.14 1.66
N GLN A 30 -4.55 -17.05 1.25
CA GLN A 30 -4.94 -16.56 -0.07
C GLN A 30 -4.56 -15.09 -0.27
N GLU A 31 -4.69 -14.27 0.76
CA GLU A 31 -4.32 -12.86 0.73
C GLU A 31 -2.80 -12.69 0.65
N LEU A 32 -2.05 -13.45 1.46
CA LEU A 32 -0.58 -13.50 1.35
C LEU A 32 -0.12 -13.96 -0.04
N SER A 33 -0.73 -15.01 -0.59
CA SER A 33 -0.43 -15.52 -1.94
C SER A 33 -0.65 -14.46 -3.02
N LYS A 34 -1.73 -13.66 -2.91
CA LYS A 34 -1.99 -12.54 -3.83
C LYS A 34 -0.90 -11.47 -3.76
N TRP A 35 -0.39 -11.17 -2.56
CA TRP A 35 0.69 -10.19 -2.41
C TRP A 35 1.99 -10.71 -3.03
N GLU A 36 2.39 -11.96 -2.72
CA GLU A 36 3.59 -12.57 -3.30
C GLU A 36 3.51 -12.64 -4.83
N ALA A 37 2.32 -12.89 -5.40
CA ALA A 37 2.05 -12.88 -6.83
C ALA A 37 1.88 -11.48 -7.45
N SER A 38 2.03 -10.39 -6.68
CA SER A 38 1.80 -9.00 -7.13
C SER A 38 0.39 -8.72 -7.67
N ASN A 39 -0.60 -9.54 -7.29
CA ASN A 39 -2.01 -9.41 -7.69
C ASN A 39 -2.85 -8.61 -6.67
N GLY A 40 -2.20 -8.05 -5.66
CA GLY A 40 -2.81 -7.25 -4.61
C GLY A 40 -1.73 -6.60 -3.75
N TYR A 41 -2.14 -5.65 -2.92
CA TYR A 41 -1.24 -4.99 -1.99
C TYR A 41 -1.84 -4.97 -0.58
N PRO A 42 -1.01 -5.04 0.46
CA PRO A 42 -1.44 -4.88 1.84
C PRO A 42 -2.01 -3.46 2.07
N ASN A 43 -2.96 -3.35 2.99
CA ASN A 43 -3.45 -2.09 3.51
C ASN A 43 -2.44 -1.45 4.48
N ILE A 44 -2.77 -0.26 5.00
CA ILE A 44 -1.85 0.48 5.89
C ILE A 44 -1.55 -0.28 7.19
N ASP A 45 -2.54 -0.93 7.79
CA ASP A 45 -2.37 -1.68 9.04
C ASP A 45 -1.49 -2.92 8.82
N GLN A 46 -1.68 -3.60 7.69
CA GLN A 46 -0.86 -4.74 7.27
C GLN A 46 0.57 -4.32 6.95
N LEU A 47 0.76 -3.15 6.33
CA LEU A 47 2.10 -2.58 6.10
C LEU A 47 2.83 -2.29 7.41
N ILE A 48 2.12 -1.75 8.41
CA ILE A 48 2.68 -1.52 9.75
C ILE A 48 3.06 -2.86 10.40
N GLN A 49 2.23 -3.89 10.27
CA GLN A 49 2.54 -5.22 10.79
C GLN A 49 3.77 -5.83 10.13
N ILE A 50 3.88 -5.74 8.81
CA ILE A 50 5.05 -6.20 8.04
C ILE A 50 6.31 -5.43 8.47
N SER A 51 6.21 -4.10 8.62
CA SER A 51 7.29 -3.24 9.11
C SER A 51 7.80 -3.70 10.48
N ASN A 52 6.89 -3.98 11.41
CA ASN A 52 7.25 -4.48 12.74
C ASN A 52 7.82 -5.91 12.71
N LEU A 53 7.26 -6.80 11.88
CA LEU A 53 7.66 -8.20 11.80
C LEU A 53 9.07 -8.40 11.23
N PHE A 54 9.43 -7.59 10.25
CA PHE A 54 10.73 -7.66 9.57
C PHE A 54 11.70 -6.56 9.99
N GLU A 55 11.32 -5.72 10.96
CA GLU A 55 12.12 -4.57 11.44
C GLU A 55 12.53 -3.62 10.31
N LEU A 56 11.62 -3.41 9.34
CA LEU A 56 11.83 -2.56 8.17
C LEU A 56 11.07 -1.25 8.31
N SER A 57 11.59 -0.14 7.78
CA SER A 57 10.83 1.10 7.72
C SER A 57 9.74 1.04 6.63
N LEU A 58 8.58 1.68 6.88
CA LEU A 58 7.53 1.84 5.88
C LEU A 58 8.05 2.50 4.59
N ASP A 59 8.96 3.46 4.72
CA ASP A 59 9.65 4.06 3.57
C ASP A 59 10.31 3.02 2.68
N THR A 60 10.99 2.03 3.27
CA THR A 60 11.65 0.95 2.52
C THR A 60 10.62 0.05 1.83
N LEU A 61 9.53 -0.28 2.53
CA LEU A 61 8.46 -1.12 1.98
C LEU A 61 7.71 -0.45 0.81
N ILE A 62 7.60 0.89 0.83
CA ILE A 62 6.77 1.64 -0.11
C ILE A 62 7.58 2.26 -1.26
N LYS A 63 8.77 2.81 -1.00
CA LYS A 63 9.55 3.54 -2.03
C LYS A 63 10.13 2.64 -3.11
N ASP A 64 10.39 1.37 -2.77
CA ASP A 64 10.98 0.39 -3.70
C ASP A 64 9.97 -0.17 -4.71
N ASP A 65 8.68 0.09 -4.50
CA ASP A 65 7.57 -0.35 -5.33
C ASP A 65 6.75 0.86 -5.84
N SER A 66 6.99 1.23 -7.12
CA SER A 66 6.31 2.36 -7.76
C SER A 66 4.80 2.17 -7.89
N ASP A 67 4.34 0.93 -8.06
CA ASP A 67 2.92 0.60 -8.21
C ASP A 67 2.22 0.78 -6.86
N LEU A 68 2.82 0.25 -5.79
CA LEU A 68 2.34 0.43 -4.42
C LEU A 68 2.31 1.92 -4.03
N LYS A 69 3.39 2.65 -4.30
CA LYS A 69 3.47 4.10 -4.04
C LYS A 69 2.34 4.87 -4.72
N SER A 70 1.97 4.50 -5.94
CA SER A 70 0.87 5.14 -6.67
C SER A 70 -0.51 4.87 -6.03
N LYS A 71 -0.69 3.70 -5.41
CA LYS A 71 -1.94 3.30 -4.76
C LYS A 71 -2.11 3.90 -3.36
N ILE A 72 -1.01 4.10 -2.63
CA ILE A 72 -1.03 4.68 -1.28
C ILE A 72 -1.09 6.21 -1.32
N ALA A 73 -0.83 6.86 -2.47
CA ALA A 73 -0.82 8.32 -2.59
C ALA A 73 -2.17 8.95 -2.15
N ILE A 74 -2.25 9.34 -0.88
CA ILE A 74 -3.32 10.13 -0.30
C ILE A 74 -3.21 11.53 -0.88
N GLY A 75 -4.05 11.81 -1.88
CA GLY A 75 -4.35 13.15 -2.34
C GLY A 75 -3.49 13.67 -3.49
N LYS A 76 -3.95 13.46 -4.73
CA LYS A 76 -4.31 14.65 -5.50
C LYS A 76 -5.67 15.08 -4.97
N HIS A 77 -5.68 15.83 -3.87
CA HIS A 77 -6.86 16.63 -3.56
C HIS A 77 -7.00 17.59 -4.74
N GLN A 78 -7.82 17.25 -5.72
CA GLN A 78 -8.37 18.25 -6.62
C GLN A 78 -9.19 19.15 -5.71
N SER A 79 -8.57 20.20 -5.19
CA SER A 79 -9.31 21.35 -4.72
C SER A 79 -10.13 21.84 -5.91
N LYS A 80 -11.34 21.31 -6.07
CA LYS A 80 -12.39 22.08 -6.72
C LYS A 80 -12.67 23.20 -5.73
N THR A 81 -11.97 24.31 -5.90
CA THR A 81 -12.42 25.58 -5.36
C THR A 81 -13.73 25.91 -6.08
N THR A 82 -14.85 25.35 -5.64
CA THR A 82 -16.14 25.98 -5.92
C THR A 82 -16.15 27.19 -5.01
N ASN A 83 -15.82 28.35 -5.55
CA ASN A 83 -16.13 29.62 -4.93
C ASN A 83 -17.62 29.60 -4.53
N ALA A 84 -17.89 29.80 -3.25
CA ALA A 84 -19.20 29.67 -2.63
C ALA A 84 -20.17 30.82 -2.97
N TRP A 85 -20.07 31.41 -4.16
CA TRP A 85 -20.92 32.49 -4.64
C TRP A 85 -21.24 32.25 -6.13
N GLY A 86 -22.12 31.29 -6.39
CA GLY A 86 -22.66 31.03 -7.73
C GLY A 86 -23.55 32.16 -8.24
N LEU A 87 -23.02 33.38 -8.39
CA LEU A 87 -23.61 34.57 -9.02
C LEU A 87 -22.58 35.73 -8.97
N CYS A 88 -21.96 36.09 -10.10
CA CYS A 88 -21.83 37.46 -10.62
C CYS A 88 -20.83 37.47 -11.80
N ASP A 89 -21.31 37.60 -13.03
CA ASP A 89 -20.60 38.43 -14.02
C ASP A 89 -21.67 39.26 -14.76
N PRO A 90 -21.92 40.52 -14.32
CA PRO A 90 -22.97 41.36 -14.88
C PRO A 90 -22.47 42.19 -16.08
N LEU A 91 -21.33 41.88 -16.68
CA LEU A 91 -20.75 42.68 -17.77
C LEU A 91 -20.20 41.81 -18.91
N ALA A 92 -21.05 40.95 -19.47
CA ALA A 92 -20.97 40.66 -20.90
C ALA A 92 -21.66 41.82 -21.63
N GLY A 93 -20.86 42.72 -22.20
CA GLY A 93 -21.30 43.88 -22.97
C GLY A 93 -22.00 43.52 -24.28
#